data_AF-A0A2E1CW14-F1
#
_entry.id   AF-A0A2E1CW14-F1
#
_cell.length_a   1.000
_cell.length_b   1.000
_cell.length_c   1.000
_cell.angle_alpha   90.00
_cell.angle_beta   90.00
_cell.angle_gamma   90.00
#
_symmetry.space_group_name_H-M   'P 1'
#
loop_
_entity.id
_entity.type
_entity.pdbx_description
1 polymer ?
#
loop_
_entity_poly.entity_id
_entity_poly.type
_entity_poly.pdbx_seq_one_letter_code
_entity_poly.pdbx_strand_id
1 'polypeptide(L)'
;MTRAVAAPERWRPSGGAWSVIDIDKDWTVWRNSEGVFALSSVCIVDNGYLPPHWEWLISFSMMGRYRPSNKMMKKVLEEWGLEDFEEDNHGCGVARKYWMARDEEYRQPCPCKDEEMITEGDYQYSRKRR
;
A
#
# COMPACT_ATOMS: atom_id res chain seq x y z
N MET A 1 18.88 -1.98 -26.03
CA MET A 1 19.38 -2.00 -24.64
C MET A 1 18.42 -1.16 -23.81
N THR A 2 17.54 -1.79 -23.05
CA THR A 2 16.62 -1.10 -22.12
C THR A 2 17.45 -0.54 -20.97
N ARG A 3 17.42 0.78 -20.79
CA ARG A 3 18.11 1.46 -19.70
C ARG A 3 17.49 0.96 -18.38
N ALA A 4 18.28 0.33 -17.51
CA ALA A 4 17.78 -0.06 -16.19
C ALA A 4 17.33 1.20 -15.46
N VAL A 5 16.04 1.33 -15.19
CA VAL A 5 15.48 2.43 -14.41
C VAL A 5 15.84 2.15 -12.96
N ALA A 6 16.63 3.04 -12.35
CA ALA A 6 16.99 2.94 -10.94
C ALA A 6 15.72 2.88 -10.07
N ALA A 7 15.74 2.07 -9.01
CA ALA A 7 14.64 1.99 -8.07
C ALA A 7 14.34 3.37 -7.47
N PRO A 8 13.06 3.78 -7.36
CA PRO A 8 12.73 5.03 -6.69
C PRO A 8 13.09 4.99 -5.21
N GLU A 9 13.23 6.16 -4.61
CA GLU A 9 13.30 6.26 -3.16
C GLU A 9 11.99 5.76 -2.53
N ARG A 10 12.11 5.14 -1.35
CA ARG A 10 10.95 4.73 -0.55
C ARG A 10 10.20 5.96 -0.07
N TRP A 11 8.87 5.84 -0.01
CA TRP A 11 8.04 6.92 0.52
C TRP A 11 8.33 7.15 2.01
N ARG A 12 8.18 8.39 2.46
CA ARG A 12 8.44 8.77 3.85
C ARG A 12 7.34 9.70 4.35
N PRO A 13 7.06 9.69 5.67
CA PRO A 13 6.09 10.62 6.23
C PRO A 13 6.55 12.06 6.06
N SER A 14 5.57 12.97 6.01
CA SER A 14 5.82 14.40 6.08
C SER A 14 5.82 14.85 7.55
N GLY A 15 6.88 15.53 7.98
CA GLY A 15 7.00 16.08 9.33
C GLY A 15 7.56 15.14 10.41
N GLY A 16 7.55 15.61 11.66
CA GLY A 16 8.25 15.00 12.80
C GLY A 16 7.46 14.03 13.66
N ALA A 17 6.23 13.67 13.26
CA ALA A 17 5.35 12.78 14.05
C ALA A 17 5.79 11.30 14.04
N TRP A 18 6.71 10.95 13.14
CA TRP A 18 7.16 9.59 12.89
C TRP A 18 8.64 9.43 13.17
N SER A 19 9.01 8.33 13.81
CA SER A 19 10.39 7.95 14.08
C SER A 19 10.72 6.69 13.28
N VAL A 20 11.91 6.66 12.68
CA VAL A 20 12.46 5.43 12.08
C VAL A 20 12.75 4.44 13.20
N ILE A 21 12.31 3.20 13.01
CA ILE A 21 12.58 2.08 13.91
C ILE A 21 13.65 1.16 13.35
N ASP A 22 13.59 0.88 12.04
CA ASP A 22 14.53 -0.03 11.38
C ASP A 22 14.60 0.27 9.88
N ILE A 23 15.75 -0.03 9.28
CA ILE A 23 16.04 0.17 7.86
C ILE A 23 16.77 -1.06 7.33
N ASP A 24 16.19 -1.68 6.32
CA ASP A 24 16.85 -2.67 5.47
C ASP A 24 17.11 -2.09 4.07
N LYS A 25 17.77 -2.84 3.19
CA LYS A 25 17.92 -2.46 1.78
C LYS A 25 16.58 -2.27 1.07
N ASP A 26 15.56 -3.06 1.42
CA ASP A 26 14.32 -3.12 0.64
C ASP A 26 13.14 -2.38 1.31
N TRP A 27 13.24 -2.05 2.60
CA TRP A 27 12.16 -1.39 3.36
C TRP A 27 12.64 -0.50 4.53
N THR A 28 11.77 0.42 4.95
CA THR A 28 11.95 1.21 6.19
C THR A 28 10.72 1.08 7.07
N VAL A 29 10.93 0.80 8.35
CA VAL A 29 9.88 0.76 9.36
C VAL A 29 9.88 2.06 10.15
N TRP A 30 8.69 2.63 10.29
CA TRP A 30 8.42 3.84 11.05
C TRP A 30 7.40 3.56 12.13
N ARG A 31 7.41 4.39 13.17
CA ARG A 31 6.41 4.38 14.24
C ARG A 31 6.05 5.79 14.67
N ASN A 32 4.78 6.03 14.95
CA ASN A 32 4.32 7.26 15.58
C ASN A 32 4.03 7.09 17.08
N SER A 33 3.76 8.21 17.77
CA SER A 33 3.46 8.23 19.21
C SER A 33 2.15 7.50 19.59
N GLU A 34 1.23 7.34 18.63
CA GLU A 34 -0.02 6.59 18.80
C GLU A 34 0.17 5.07 18.68
N GLY A 35 1.38 4.61 18.38
CA GLY A 35 1.71 3.20 18.27
C GLY A 35 1.35 2.57 16.93
N VAL A 36 1.05 3.37 15.91
CA VAL A 36 0.92 2.91 14.52
C VAL A 36 2.31 2.65 13.96
N PHE A 37 2.46 1.51 13.29
CA PHE A 37 3.66 1.16 12.53
C PHE A 37 3.37 1.29 11.05
N ALA A 38 4.35 1.81 10.32
CA ALA A 38 4.33 1.89 8.86
C ALA A 38 5.56 1.21 8.30
N LEU A 39 5.38 0.27 7.37
CA LEU A 39 6.45 -0.29 6.56
C LEU A 39 6.35 0.35 5.17
N SER A 40 7.37 1.09 4.77
CA SER A 40 7.50 1.62 3.42
C SER A 40 8.50 0.81 2.62
N SER A 41 8.11 0.39 1.42
CA SER A 41 8.93 -0.38 0.50
C SER A 41 8.66 0.05 -0.94
N VAL A 42 9.56 -0.36 -1.83
CA VAL A 42 9.44 -0.21 -3.28
C VAL A 42 9.61 -1.59 -3.89
N CYS A 43 8.74 -1.96 -4.82
CA CYS A 43 8.80 -3.25 -5.49
C CYS A 43 8.46 -3.13 -6.98
N ILE A 44 8.95 -4.09 -7.76
CA ILE A 44 8.53 -4.27 -9.15
C ILE A 44 7.24 -5.09 -9.11
N VAL A 45 6.19 -4.58 -9.73
CA VAL A 45 4.92 -5.29 -9.94
C VAL A 45 4.88 -5.80 -11.37
N ASP A 46 4.62 -7.11 -11.50
CA ASP A 46 4.37 -7.80 -12.76
C ASP A 46 3.06 -8.57 -12.61
N ASN A 47 1.97 -7.94 -13.05
CA ASN A 47 0.60 -8.45 -12.89
C ASN A 47 0.00 -9.01 -14.20
N GLY A 48 0.79 -9.04 -15.29
CA GLY A 48 0.36 -9.50 -16.61
C GLY A 48 -0.60 -8.56 -17.36
N TYR A 49 -1.08 -7.47 -16.74
CA TYR A 49 -1.95 -6.48 -17.38
C TYR A 49 -1.18 -5.25 -17.87
N LEU A 50 -0.15 -4.85 -17.13
CA LEU A 50 0.77 -3.75 -17.48
C LEU A 50 2.20 -4.30 -17.61
N PRO A 51 3.08 -3.63 -18.38
CA PRO A 51 4.50 -3.91 -18.34
C PRO A 51 5.05 -3.85 -16.90
N PRO A 52 6.08 -4.63 -16.55
CA PRO A 52 6.70 -4.56 -15.23
C PRO A 52 7.12 -3.13 -14.88
N HIS A 53 6.68 -2.65 -13.73
CA HIS A 53 6.90 -1.26 -13.30
C HIS A 53 7.11 -1.17 -11.79
N TRP A 54 7.63 -0.03 -11.33
CA TRP A 54 7.86 0.23 -9.91
C TRP A 54 6.59 0.74 -9.24
N GLU A 55 6.28 0.17 -8.08
CA GLU A 55 5.24 0.69 -7.18
C GLU A 55 5.81 0.98 -5.78
N TRP A 56 5.29 2.03 -5.16
CA TRP A 56 5.43 2.24 -3.73
C TRP A 56 4.38 1.42 -2.98
N LEU A 57 4.82 0.70 -1.95
CA LEU A 57 3.96 0.00 -1.02
C LEU A 57 4.17 0.55 0.38
N ILE A 58 3.10 1.03 1.00
CA ILE A 58 3.09 1.42 2.41
C ILE A 58 2.07 0.57 3.15
N SER A 59 2.53 -0.15 4.17
CA SER A 59 1.67 -0.98 5.02
C SER A 59 1.58 -0.41 6.43
N PHE A 60 0.36 -0.19 6.90
CA PHE A 60 0.07 0.31 8.24
C PHE A 60 -0.51 -0.78 9.13
N SER A 61 0.02 -0.92 10.35
CA SER A 61 -0.47 -1.90 11.31
C SER A 61 -0.35 -1.43 12.76
N MET A 62 -1.08 -2.10 13.65
CA MET A 62 -0.90 -2.00 15.11
C MET A 62 -0.10 -3.20 15.65
N MET A 63 0.92 -3.66 14.92
CA MET A 63 1.71 -4.87 15.22
C MET A 63 0.84 -6.11 15.44
N GLY A 64 -0.12 -6.32 14.54
CA GLY A 64 -1.02 -7.47 14.56
C GLY A 64 -2.08 -7.48 15.67
N ARG A 65 -2.12 -6.48 16.55
CA ARG A 65 -3.12 -6.41 17.64
C ARG A 65 -4.54 -6.23 17.10
N TYR A 66 -4.74 -5.30 16.17
CA TYR A 66 -6.00 -5.04 15.49
C TYR A 66 -5.77 -4.27 14.18
N ARG A 67 -6.74 -4.33 13.27
CA ARG A 67 -6.72 -3.58 12.00
C ARG A 67 -6.93 -2.08 12.26
N PRO A 68 -6.08 -1.18 11.73
CA PRO A 68 -6.28 0.27 11.82
C PRO A 68 -7.68 0.70 11.31
N SER A 69 -8.38 1.53 12.08
CA SER A 69 -9.71 2.01 11.71
C SER A 69 -9.66 3.04 10.57
N ASN A 70 -10.78 3.28 9.89
CA ASN A 70 -10.86 4.33 8.85
C ASN A 70 -10.52 5.72 9.39
N LYS A 71 -10.94 6.04 10.62
CA LYS A 71 -10.62 7.31 11.27
C LYS A 71 -9.11 7.47 11.49
N MET A 72 -8.47 6.40 11.95
CA MET A 72 -7.01 6.36 12.14
C MET A 72 -6.29 6.50 10.80
N MET A 73 -6.73 5.76 9.79
CA MET A 73 -6.09 5.82 8.47
C MET A 73 -6.21 7.19 7.82
N LYS A 74 -7.35 7.88 7.95
CA LYS A 74 -7.49 9.23 7.39
C LYS A 74 -6.36 10.15 7.86
N LYS A 75 -6.11 10.20 9.17
CA LYS A 75 -5.03 11.00 9.76
C LYS A 75 -3.65 10.54 9.29
N VAL A 76 -3.40 9.23 9.28
CA VAL A 76 -2.10 8.67 8.89
C VAL A 76 -1.79 8.94 7.42
N LEU A 77 -2.78 8.86 6.53
CA LEU A 77 -2.61 9.15 5.11
C LEU A 77 -2.27 10.62 4.88
N GLU A 78 -2.94 11.54 5.58
CA GLU A 78 -2.63 12.98 5.55
C GLU A 78 -1.19 13.24 6.05
N GLU A 79 -0.76 12.61 7.14
CA GLU A 79 0.62 12.75 7.66
C GLU A 79 1.68 12.23 6.67
N TRP A 80 1.33 11.27 5.82
CA TRP A 80 2.23 10.69 4.84
C TRP A 80 2.09 11.28 3.42
N GLY A 81 1.10 12.14 3.17
CA GLY A 81 0.80 12.62 1.82
C GLY A 81 0.40 11.49 0.87
N LEU A 82 -0.42 10.54 1.35
CA LEU A 82 -0.83 9.33 0.63
C LEU A 82 -2.31 9.35 0.20
N GLU A 83 -2.92 10.53 0.08
CA GLU A 83 -4.35 10.67 -0.24
C GLU A 83 -4.71 10.06 -1.60
N ASP A 84 -3.77 10.07 -2.54
CA ASP A 84 -3.93 9.50 -3.87
C ASP A 84 -3.53 8.01 -3.95
N PHE A 85 -3.04 7.42 -2.85
CA PHE A 85 -2.68 6.00 -2.82
C PHE A 85 -3.94 5.12 -2.74
N GLU A 86 -3.90 4.02 -3.46
CA GLU A 86 -4.99 3.06 -3.47
C GLU A 86 -4.82 2.01 -2.37
N GLU A 87 -5.83 1.84 -1.52
CA GLU A 87 -5.82 0.72 -0.58
C GLU A 87 -6.06 -0.61 -1.31
N ASP A 88 -5.18 -1.58 -1.08
CA ASP A 88 -5.39 -2.97 -1.43
C ASP A 88 -6.37 -3.61 -0.44
N ASN A 89 -7.55 -3.96 -0.97
CA ASN A 89 -8.66 -4.58 -0.24
C ASN A 89 -8.81 -6.09 -0.54
N HIS A 90 -7.88 -6.72 -1.27
CA HIS A 90 -8.00 -8.12 -1.69
C HIS A 90 -7.82 -9.14 -0.56
N GLY A 91 -7.54 -8.70 0.67
CA GLY A 91 -7.41 -9.59 1.84
C GLY A 91 -7.92 -8.97 3.14
N CYS A 92 -8.55 -9.79 3.98
CA CYS A 92 -9.05 -9.43 5.32
C CYS A 92 -7.95 -9.39 6.40
N GLY A 93 -6.76 -8.88 6.05
CA GLY A 93 -5.60 -8.85 6.95
C GLY A 93 -5.72 -7.85 8.11
N VAL A 94 -4.82 -7.96 9.09
CA VAL A 94 -4.71 -7.01 10.21
C VAL A 94 -3.94 -5.73 9.86
N ALA A 95 -3.29 -5.68 8.70
CA ALA A 95 -2.63 -4.49 8.18
C ALA A 95 -3.42 -3.90 7.01
N ARG A 96 -3.27 -2.60 6.80
CA ARG A 96 -3.82 -1.88 5.63
C ARG A 96 -2.68 -1.53 4.71
N LYS A 97 -2.81 -1.86 3.43
CA LYS A 97 -1.74 -1.71 2.44
C LYS A 97 -2.17 -0.71 1.39
N TYR A 98 -1.30 0.22 1.08
CA TYR A 98 -1.53 1.31 0.15
C TYR A 98 -0.48 1.24 -0.94
N TRP A 99 -0.93 1.30 -2.18
CA TRP A 99 -0.12 1.14 -3.38
C TRP A 99 -0.24 2.37 -4.27
N MET A 100 0.84 2.71 -4.95
CA MET A 100 0.83 3.68 -6.02
C MET A 100 1.97 3.37 -6.99
N ALA A 101 1.64 3.30 -8.28
CA ALA A 101 2.64 3.26 -9.32
C ALA A 101 3.49 4.53 -9.33
N ARG A 102 4.81 4.34 -9.39
CA ARG A 102 5.77 5.43 -9.43
C ARG A 102 5.49 6.37 -10.60
N ASP A 103 5.42 5.79 -11.79
CA ASP A 103 5.23 6.51 -13.03
C ASP A 103 3.73 6.66 -13.32
N GLU A 104 3.31 7.88 -13.67
CA GLU A 104 1.89 8.24 -13.80
C GLU A 104 1.14 7.44 -14.87
N GLU A 105 1.84 7.02 -15.93
CA GLU A 105 1.24 6.22 -17.02
C GLU A 105 0.67 4.87 -16.54
N TYR A 106 1.22 4.33 -15.44
CA TYR A 106 0.78 3.06 -14.85
C TYR A 106 -0.26 3.24 -13.74
N ARG A 107 -0.64 4.48 -13.37
CA ARG A 107 -1.67 4.75 -12.35
C ARG A 107 -3.07 4.57 -12.94
N GLN A 108 -3.40 3.32 -13.28
CA GLN A 108 -4.73 2.92 -13.73
C GLN A 108 -5.56 2.45 -12.54
N PRO A 109 -6.88 2.70 -12.51
CA PRO A 109 -7.75 2.12 -11.48
C PRO A 109 -7.61 0.60 -11.46
N CYS A 110 -7.47 0.02 -10.26
CA CYS A 110 -7.44 -1.44 -10.13
C CYS A 110 -8.75 -2.06 -10.67
N PRO A 111 -8.71 -2.99 -11.65
CA PRO A 111 -9.92 -3.58 -12.23
C PRO A 111 -10.84 -4.25 -11.20
N CYS A 112 -10.27 -4.76 -10.11
CA CYS A 112 -10.97 -5.45 -9.05
C CYS A 112 -11.86 -4.53 -8.19
N LYS A 113 -11.67 -3.20 -8.25
CA LYS A 113 -12.53 -2.24 -7.53
C LYS A 113 -13.94 -2.13 -8.11
N ASP A 114 -14.09 -2.45 -9.39
CA ASP A 114 -15.39 -2.54 -10.07
C ASP A 114 -16.04 -3.92 -9.87
N GLU A 115 -15.43 -4.77 -9.07
CA GLU A 115 -15.93 -6.09 -8.73
C GLU A 115 -16.62 -6.06 -7.35
N GLU A 116 -17.55 -6.99 -7.16
CA GLU A 116 -18.11 -7.32 -5.86
C GLU A 116 -17.50 -8.65 -5.40
N MET A 117 -17.08 -8.68 -4.14
CA MET A 117 -16.60 -9.91 -3.50
C MET A 117 -17.80 -10.74 -3.06
N ILE A 118 -17.86 -11.98 -3.50
CA ILE A 118 -18.89 -12.96 -3.14
C ILE A 118 -18.26 -14.03 -2.27
N THR A 119 -19.00 -14.44 -1.25
CA THR A 119 -18.64 -15.56 -0.39
C THR A 119 -19.72 -16.64 -0.51
N GLU A 120 -19.36 -17.82 -1.01
CA GLU A 120 -20.23 -18.99 -1.15
C GLU A 120 -19.63 -20.17 -0.36
N GLY A 121 -20.11 -20.37 0.87
CA GLY A 121 -19.48 -21.31 1.80
C GLY A 121 -18.06 -20.87 2.13
N ASP A 122 -17.09 -21.76 1.89
CA ASP A 122 -15.66 -21.50 2.11
C ASP A 122 -14.97 -20.82 0.89
N TYR A 123 -15.70 -20.61 -0.21
CA TYR A 123 -15.14 -20.00 -1.42
C TYR A 123 -15.36 -18.48 -1.42
N GLN A 124 -14.29 -17.74 -1.70
CA GLN A 124 -14.34 -16.31 -2.01
C GLN A 124 -13.88 -16.06 -3.45
N TYR A 125 -14.67 -15.30 -4.19
CA TYR A 125 -14.34 -14.88 -5.55
C TYR A 125 -14.89 -13.48 -5.83
N SER A 126 -14.30 -12.77 -6.78
CA SER A 126 -14.79 -11.49 -7.26
C SER A 126 -15.60 -11.66 -8.55
N ARG A 127 -16.64 -10.83 -8.75
CA ARG A 127 -17.34 -10.71 -10.04
C ARG A 127 -17.56 -9.25 -10.40
N LYS A 128 -17.57 -8.89 -11.68
CA LYS A 128 -17.92 -7.53 -12.12
C LYS A 128 -19.32 -7.14 -11.63
N ARG A 129 -19.46 -5.93 -11.09
CA ARG A 129 -20.76 -5.36 -10.75
C ARG A 129 -21.58 -5.17 -12.03
N ARG A 130 -22.85 -5.59 -12.01
CA ARG A 130 -23.80 -5.40 -13.12
C ARG A 130 -24.37 -3.99 -13.15
#